data_AF-A0A5C8EYX6-F1
#
_entry.id   AF-A0A5C8EYX6-F1
#
_cell.length_a   1.000
_cell.length_b   1.000
_cell.length_c   1.000
_cell.angle_alpha   90.00
_cell.angle_beta   90.00
_cell.angle_gamma   90.00
#
_symmetry.space_group_name_H-M   'P 1'
#
loop_
_entity.id
_entity.type
_entity.pdbx_description
1 polymer ?
#
loop_
_entity_poly.entity_id
_entity_poly.type
_entity_poly.pdbx_seq_one_letter_code
_entity_poly.pdbx_strand_id
1 'polypeptide(L)'
;MNKKLLSILFILFFAFAVSCQNADKTGSVDSSKGIEQFNGNTYISDAIDNGSGINIYYFVLIKNSKVASYENSTQDTPNVPDEAYLEVEGTGTDYTLKDPASPEQKIKLKFSSDGNTVTVNVDVYTIKLNKK
;
A
#
# COMPACT_ATOMS: atom_id res chain seq x y z
N MET A 1 20.00 -66.17 -12.81
CA MET A 1 20.74 -65.03 -13.37
C MET A 1 19.96 -64.44 -14.54
N ASN A 2 20.03 -63.10 -14.70
CA ASN A 2 19.51 -62.26 -15.78
C ASN A 2 18.03 -61.86 -15.61
N LYS A 3 17.69 -60.89 -14.74
CA LYS A 3 17.76 -59.42 -14.92
C LYS A 3 17.21 -58.94 -16.26
N LYS A 4 15.93 -58.55 -16.32
CA LYS A 4 15.40 -57.61 -17.33
C LYS A 4 14.36 -56.67 -16.70
N LEU A 5 14.88 -55.55 -16.22
CA LEU A 5 14.34 -54.18 -16.19
C LEU A 5 12.83 -54.03 -16.04
N LEU A 6 12.41 -53.88 -14.79
CA LEU A 6 11.13 -53.29 -14.39
C LEU A 6 11.12 -51.82 -14.86
N SER A 7 10.38 -51.55 -15.94
CA SER A 7 10.18 -50.21 -16.47
C SER A 7 9.21 -49.44 -15.56
N ILE A 8 9.73 -48.85 -14.48
CA ILE A 8 8.99 -47.91 -13.64
C ILE A 8 8.97 -46.58 -14.39
N LEU A 9 7.88 -46.34 -15.11
CA LEU A 9 7.51 -45.01 -15.59
C LEU A 9 7.11 -44.19 -14.36
N PHE A 10 8.08 -43.46 -13.80
CA PHE A 10 7.88 -42.50 -12.72
C PHE A 10 7.17 -41.28 -13.32
N ILE A 11 5.85 -41.35 -13.50
CA ILE A 11 5.03 -40.17 -13.77
C ILE A 11 4.98 -39.39 -12.47
N LEU A 12 5.96 -38.51 -12.33
CA LEU A 12 5.99 -37.44 -11.35
C LEU A 12 4.78 -36.54 -11.65
N PHE A 13 3.63 -36.82 -11.06
CA PHE A 13 2.54 -35.85 -10.99
C PHE A 13 3.01 -34.72 -10.09
N PHE A 14 3.68 -33.75 -10.71
CA PHE A 14 3.93 -32.43 -10.17
C PHE A 14 2.56 -31.84 -9.83
N ALA A 15 2.15 -31.98 -8.57
CA ALA A 15 1.07 -31.20 -7.99
C ALA A 15 1.57 -29.76 -7.78
N PHE A 16 1.93 -29.08 -8.86
CA PHE A 16 1.81 -27.64 -8.92
C PHE A 16 0.43 -27.36 -9.50
N ALA A 17 -0.59 -27.58 -8.67
CA ALA A 17 -1.71 -26.67 -8.68
C ALA A 17 -1.14 -25.32 -8.20
N VAL A 18 -0.41 -24.62 -9.09
CA VAL A 18 -0.59 -23.18 -9.19
C VAL A 18 -2.05 -23.03 -9.56
N SER A 19 -2.91 -23.07 -8.54
CA SER A 19 -4.14 -22.33 -8.61
C SER A 19 -3.67 -20.92 -8.86
N CYS A 20 -3.70 -20.52 -10.14
CA CYS A 20 -3.88 -19.14 -10.51
C CYS A 20 -5.14 -18.69 -9.77
N GLN A 21 -4.99 -18.26 -8.51
CA GLN A 21 -5.78 -17.16 -8.00
C GLN A 21 -5.30 -15.89 -8.72
N ASN A 22 -5.42 -15.89 -10.05
CA ASN A 22 -5.88 -14.71 -10.75
C ASN A 22 -7.39 -14.64 -10.45
N ALA A 23 -7.72 -14.48 -9.17
CA ALA A 23 -8.94 -13.77 -8.87
C ALA A 23 -8.60 -12.35 -9.33
N ASP A 24 -9.18 -11.96 -10.47
CA ASP A 24 -9.55 -10.59 -10.73
C ASP A 24 -10.18 -10.02 -9.46
N LYS A 25 -9.33 -9.47 -8.57
CA LYS A 25 -9.72 -8.53 -7.53
C LYS A 25 -9.35 -7.16 -8.02
N THR A 26 -9.83 -6.80 -9.21
CA THR A 26 -9.99 -5.39 -9.54
C THR A 26 -11.03 -4.81 -8.58
N GLY A 27 -10.55 -4.22 -7.49
CA GLY A 27 -11.24 -3.10 -6.85
C GLY A 27 -12.07 -3.36 -5.59
N SER A 28 -11.84 -4.43 -4.81
CA SER A 28 -12.46 -4.55 -3.49
C SER A 28 -11.44 -4.73 -2.39
N VAL A 29 -11.30 -3.70 -1.56
CA VAL A 29 -10.65 -3.72 -0.25
C VAL A 29 -11.29 -4.80 0.61
N ASP A 30 -10.44 -5.55 1.30
CA ASP A 30 -10.85 -6.61 2.21
C ASP A 30 -10.86 -6.04 3.64
N SER A 31 -12.06 -5.92 4.22
CA SER A 31 -12.22 -5.38 5.57
C SER A 31 -11.59 -6.24 6.67
N SER A 32 -11.23 -7.50 6.38
CA SER A 32 -10.52 -8.38 7.32
C SER A 32 -9.00 -8.20 7.30
N LYS A 33 -8.47 -7.47 6.30
CA LYS A 33 -7.04 -7.19 6.18
C LYS A 33 -6.67 -5.87 6.83
N GLY A 34 -5.45 -5.82 7.34
CA GLY A 34 -4.82 -4.58 7.77
C GLY A 34 -4.30 -3.79 6.56
N ILE A 35 -3.40 -2.85 6.83
CA ILE A 35 -2.90 -1.95 5.78
C ILE A 35 -2.00 -2.68 4.77
N GLU A 36 -1.61 -3.93 5.04
CA GLU A 36 -0.79 -4.75 4.15
C GLU A 36 -1.40 -4.94 2.75
N GLN A 37 -2.73 -4.83 2.64
CA GLN A 37 -3.42 -4.87 1.35
C GLN A 37 -3.06 -3.70 0.42
N PHE A 38 -2.48 -2.63 0.96
CA PHE A 38 -2.01 -1.47 0.21
C PHE A 38 -0.47 -1.42 0.08
N ASN A 39 0.27 -2.43 0.56
CA ASN A 39 1.74 -2.45 0.50
C ASN A 39 2.27 -2.26 -0.93
N GLY A 40 3.26 -1.38 -1.07
CA GLY A 40 3.86 -1.01 -2.37
C GLY A 40 3.11 0.12 -3.09
N ASN A 41 1.92 0.52 -2.63
CA ASN A 41 1.20 1.63 -3.24
C ASN A 41 1.83 2.98 -2.84
N THR A 42 1.83 3.90 -3.80
CA THR A 42 2.12 5.31 -3.60
C THR A 42 0.89 6.12 -4.01
N TYR A 43 0.53 7.10 -3.21
CA TYR A 43 -0.54 8.05 -3.50
C TYR A 43 0.04 9.45 -3.56
N ILE A 44 -0.49 10.27 -4.45
CA ILE A 44 -0.05 11.66 -4.69
C ILE A 44 -1.28 12.58 -4.75
N SER A 45 -1.16 13.78 -4.17
CA SER A 45 -2.17 14.84 -4.33
C SER A 45 -2.09 15.48 -5.73
N ASP A 46 -3.10 16.27 -6.07
CA ASP A 46 -2.92 17.29 -7.10
C ASP A 46 -1.89 18.34 -6.65
N ALA A 47 -1.41 19.17 -7.58
CA ALA A 47 -0.50 20.26 -7.27
C ALA A 47 -1.14 21.25 -6.29
N ILE A 48 -0.44 21.55 -5.20
CA ILE A 48 -0.81 22.52 -4.18
C ILE A 48 0.05 23.76 -4.40
N ASP A 49 -0.57 24.90 -4.70
CA ASP A 49 0.12 26.19 -4.75
C ASP A 49 0.33 26.69 -3.31
N ASN A 50 1.58 26.85 -2.91
CA ASN A 50 1.95 27.37 -1.60
C ASN A 50 2.12 28.91 -1.58
N GLY A 51 1.76 29.60 -2.66
CA GLY A 51 1.90 31.05 -2.82
C GLY A 51 3.30 31.53 -3.22
N SER A 52 4.27 30.62 -3.39
CA SER A 52 5.64 30.95 -3.84
C SER A 52 5.86 30.74 -5.35
N GLY A 53 4.82 30.31 -6.09
CA GLY A 53 4.92 29.94 -7.50
C GLY A 53 5.58 28.58 -7.73
N ILE A 54 5.80 27.81 -6.67
CA ILE A 54 6.28 26.43 -6.71
C ILE A 54 5.12 25.51 -6.32
N ASN A 55 4.84 24.53 -7.16
CA ASN A 55 3.87 23.48 -6.83
C ASN A 55 4.48 22.53 -5.80
N ILE A 56 3.69 22.19 -4.78
CA ILE A 56 3.99 21.12 -3.84
C ILE A 56 3.02 19.96 -4.10
N TYR A 57 3.54 18.75 -4.03
CA TYR A 57 2.78 17.51 -4.08
C TYR A 57 2.93 16.77 -2.76
N TYR A 58 1.82 16.35 -2.18
CA TYR A 58 1.79 15.55 -0.96
C TYR A 58 1.72 14.07 -1.33
N PHE A 59 2.59 13.27 -0.72
CA PHE A 59 2.69 11.83 -0.96
C PHE A 59 2.31 11.04 0.28
N VAL A 60 1.67 9.90 0.05
CA VAL A 60 1.49 8.83 1.04
C VAL A 60 2.05 7.54 0.45
N LEU A 61 3.02 6.94 1.13
CA LEU A 61 3.71 5.73 0.70
C LEU A 61 3.42 4.60 1.70
N ILE A 62 3.09 3.41 1.18
CA ILE A 62 2.80 2.24 2.01
C ILE A 62 3.88 1.18 1.79
N LYS A 63 4.57 0.80 2.85
CA LYS A 63 5.64 -0.22 2.80
C LYS A 63 5.67 -0.99 4.10
N ASN A 64 5.83 -2.31 4.02
CA ASN A 64 5.97 -3.19 5.20
C ASN A 64 4.87 -2.97 6.26
N SER A 65 3.64 -2.75 5.82
CA SER A 65 2.46 -2.46 6.65
C SER A 65 2.54 -1.17 7.46
N LYS A 66 3.35 -0.22 6.99
CA LYS A 66 3.56 1.11 7.57
C LYS A 66 3.33 2.19 6.55
N VAL A 67 3.21 3.42 7.03
CA VAL A 67 2.94 4.60 6.20
C VAL A 67 3.99 5.66 6.41
N ALA A 68 4.48 6.23 5.32
CA ALA A 68 5.20 7.49 5.34
C ALA A 68 4.41 8.55 4.58
N SER A 69 4.54 9.79 5.02
CA SER A 69 4.07 10.97 4.30
C SER A 69 5.24 11.88 3.94
N TYR A 70 5.16 12.55 2.80
CA TYR A 70 6.25 13.40 2.32
C TYR A 70 5.74 14.49 1.38
N GLU A 71 6.42 15.64 1.36
CA GLU A 71 6.16 16.72 0.41
C GLU A 71 7.30 16.78 -0.62
N ASN A 72 6.96 17.00 -1.89
CA ASN A 72 7.94 17.15 -2.96
C ASN A 72 7.51 18.25 -3.92
N SER A 73 8.46 18.94 -4.55
CA SER A 73 8.19 19.96 -5.57
C SER A 73 7.98 19.38 -6.97
N THR A 74 8.17 18.07 -7.12
CA THR A 74 7.97 17.32 -8.36
C THR A 74 6.97 16.19 -8.14
N GLN A 75 6.44 15.65 -9.24
CA GLN A 75 5.58 14.47 -9.17
C GLN A 75 6.36 13.18 -8.96
N ASP A 76 7.70 13.20 -8.91
CA ASP A 76 8.52 12.01 -8.72
C ASP A 76 8.36 11.45 -7.31
N THR A 77 8.29 10.12 -7.23
CA THR A 77 8.10 9.44 -5.95
C THR A 77 9.34 9.67 -5.08
N PRO A 78 9.20 10.26 -3.88
CA PRO A 78 10.34 10.55 -3.04
C PRO A 78 11.00 9.26 -2.55
N ASN A 79 12.34 9.27 -2.44
CA ASN A 79 13.07 8.20 -1.79
C ASN A 79 13.00 8.42 -0.27
N VAL A 80 12.10 7.69 0.40
CA VAL A 80 11.84 7.83 1.82
C VAL A 80 12.62 6.78 2.61
N PRO A 81 13.42 7.17 3.63
CA PRO A 81 14.17 6.22 4.44
C PRO A 81 13.24 5.37 5.31
N ASP A 82 13.65 4.15 5.65
CA ASP A 82 12.79 3.17 6.34
C ASP A 82 12.35 3.65 7.74
N GLU A 83 13.13 4.52 8.39
CA GLU A 83 12.81 5.08 9.71
C GLU A 83 11.66 6.10 9.68
N ALA A 84 11.35 6.67 8.51
CA ALA A 84 10.24 7.62 8.36
C ALA A 84 8.87 6.93 8.21
N TYR A 85 8.84 5.59 8.14
CA TYR A 85 7.60 4.82 8.07
C TYR A 85 7.03 4.56 9.46
N LEU A 86 5.84 5.09 9.70
CA LEU A 86 5.12 5.01 10.96
C LEU A 86 4.10 3.87 10.97
N GLU A 87 3.90 3.31 12.16
CA GLU A 87 2.86 2.32 12.41
C GLU A 87 1.47 2.94 12.23
N VAL A 88 0.49 2.11 11.91
CA VAL A 88 -0.92 2.50 11.84
C VAL A 88 -1.79 1.58 12.68
N GLU A 89 -2.95 2.10 13.07
CA GLU A 89 -4.05 1.31 13.62
C GLU A 89 -5.28 1.43 12.72
N GLY A 90 -5.99 0.34 12.52
CA GLY A 90 -7.18 0.32 11.69
C GLY A 90 -7.31 -0.97 10.89
N THR A 91 -8.40 -1.06 10.14
CA THR A 91 -8.77 -2.23 9.34
C THR A 91 -9.58 -1.81 8.12
N GLY A 92 -9.51 -2.57 7.04
CA GLY A 92 -10.27 -2.27 5.83
C GLY A 92 -9.84 -0.97 5.16
N THR A 93 -10.67 0.06 5.21
CA THR A 93 -10.42 1.35 4.54
C THR A 93 -9.98 2.46 5.48
N ASP A 94 -10.09 2.29 6.79
CA ASP A 94 -9.99 3.39 7.75
C ASP A 94 -8.83 3.11 8.73
N TYR A 95 -7.82 3.97 8.69
CA TYR A 95 -6.61 3.88 9.50
C TYR A 95 -6.29 5.20 10.20
N THR A 96 -5.55 5.11 11.30
CA THR A 96 -4.99 6.24 12.04
C THR A 96 -3.49 6.03 12.16
N LEU A 97 -2.71 7.06 11.82
CA LEU A 97 -1.26 7.05 11.98
C LEU A 97 -0.89 7.12 13.46
N LYS A 98 0.10 6.34 13.86
CA LYS A 98 0.74 6.44 15.17
C LYS A 98 2.02 7.25 15.03
N ASP A 99 1.92 8.57 15.17
CA ASP A 99 3.09 9.42 15.25
C ASP A 99 3.55 9.56 16.72
N PRO A 100 4.67 8.95 17.13
CA PRO A 100 5.18 9.09 18.48
C PRO A 100 5.69 10.51 18.78
N ALA A 101 6.04 11.30 17.77
CA ALA A 101 6.47 12.69 17.95
C ALA A 101 5.28 13.63 18.18
N SER A 102 4.10 13.27 17.67
CA SER A 102 2.87 14.07 17.77
C SER A 102 1.68 13.22 18.21
N PRO A 103 1.71 12.61 19.42
CA PRO A 103 0.70 11.63 19.85
C PRO A 103 -0.72 12.21 19.99
N GLU A 104 -0.84 13.54 20.11
CA GLU A 104 -2.13 14.23 20.18
C GLU A 104 -2.75 14.48 18.80
N GLN A 105 -1.93 14.54 17.74
CA GLN A 105 -2.41 14.78 16.38
C GLN A 105 -2.93 13.48 15.77
N LYS A 106 -4.22 13.47 15.42
CA LYS A 106 -4.87 12.30 14.80
C LYS A 106 -4.89 12.42 13.30
N ILE A 107 -3.86 11.90 12.65
CA ILE A 107 -3.82 11.76 11.18
C ILE A 107 -4.61 10.53 10.78
N LYS A 108 -5.74 10.71 10.09
CA LYS A 108 -6.59 9.61 9.60
C LYS A 108 -6.43 9.40 8.10
N LEU A 109 -6.25 8.16 7.70
CA LEU A 109 -6.17 7.71 6.32
C LEU A 109 -7.46 6.96 5.98
N LYS A 110 -8.16 7.40 4.95
CA LYS A 110 -9.35 6.72 4.43
C LYS A 110 -9.16 6.33 2.98
N PHE A 111 -8.89 5.05 2.75
CA PHE A 111 -8.75 4.49 1.41
C PHE A 111 -10.12 4.31 0.77
N SER A 112 -10.21 4.52 -0.55
CA SER A 112 -11.40 4.11 -1.29
C SER A 112 -11.50 2.58 -1.34
N SER A 113 -12.72 2.06 -1.50
CA SER A 113 -12.97 0.62 -1.57
C SER A 113 -12.27 -0.07 -2.74
N ASP A 114 -11.88 0.67 -3.77
CA ASP A 114 -11.09 0.18 -4.91
C ASP A 114 -9.57 0.34 -4.72
N GLY A 115 -9.14 0.99 -3.63
CA GLY A 115 -7.74 1.27 -3.33
C GLY A 115 -7.07 2.30 -4.25
N ASN A 116 -7.83 3.01 -5.08
CA ASN A 116 -7.29 3.98 -6.04
C ASN A 116 -7.11 5.39 -5.45
N THR A 117 -7.71 5.68 -4.31
CA THR A 117 -7.58 6.97 -3.64
C THR A 117 -7.39 6.79 -2.14
N VAL A 118 -6.73 7.77 -1.52
CA VAL A 118 -6.69 7.90 -0.07
C VAL A 118 -7.00 9.34 0.30
N THR A 119 -7.86 9.52 1.30
CA THR A 119 -8.13 10.81 1.91
C THR A 119 -7.38 10.88 3.23
N VAL A 120 -6.51 11.88 3.37
CA VAL A 120 -5.76 12.19 4.59
C VAL A 120 -6.51 13.30 5.32
N ASN A 121 -6.86 13.07 6.59
CA ASN A 121 -7.48 14.07 7.44
C ASN A 121 -6.55 14.39 8.60
N VAL A 122 -6.22 15.67 8.75
CA VAL A 122 -5.40 16.22 9.83
C VAL A 122 -6.17 17.39 10.44
N ASP A 123 -6.75 17.17 11.63
CA ASP A 123 -7.60 18.15 12.31
C ASP A 123 -8.73 18.69 11.41
N VAL A 124 -8.61 19.93 10.92
CA VAL A 124 -9.58 20.60 10.04
C VAL A 124 -9.22 20.51 8.55
N TYR A 125 -8.07 19.93 8.21
CA TYR A 125 -7.57 19.82 6.84
C TYR A 125 -7.85 18.43 6.27
N THR A 126 -8.28 18.41 5.01
CA THR A 126 -8.53 17.18 4.25
C THR A 126 -7.81 17.27 2.91
N ILE A 127 -6.99 16.27 2.61
CA ILE A 127 -6.27 16.15 1.34
C ILE A 127 -6.70 14.84 0.69
N LYS A 128 -7.11 14.90 -0.59
CA LYS A 128 -7.39 13.71 -1.40
C LYS A 128 -6.18 13.42 -2.28
N LEU A 129 -5.74 12.16 -2.27
CA LEU A 129 -4.64 11.67 -3.08
C LEU A 129 -5.12 10.53 -3.98
N ASN A 130 -4.54 10.45 -5.17
CA ASN A 130 -4.79 9.39 -6.14
C ASN A 130 -3.59 8.43 -6.16
N LYS A 131 -3.85 7.15 -6.38
CA LYS A 131 -2.81 6.14 -6.57
C LYS A 131 -2.02 6.47 -7.84
N LYS A 132 -0.69 6.45 -7.71
CA LYS A 132 0.26 6.68 -8.80
C LYS A 132 0.60 5.38 -9.53
#